data_AF-A0A4Q3T9X4-F1
#
_entry.id   AF-A0A4Q3T9X4-F1
#
_cell.length_a   1.000
_cell.length_b   1.000
_cell.length_c   1.000
_cell.angle_alpha   90.00
_cell.angle_beta   90.00
_cell.angle_gamma   90.00
#
_symmetry.space_group_name_H-M   'P 1'
#
loop_
_entity.id
_entity.type
_entity.pdbx_description
1 polymer ?
#
loop_
_entity_poly.entity_id
_entity_poly.type
_entity_poly.pdbx_seq_one_letter_code
_entity_poly.pdbx_strand_id
1 'polypeptide(L)'
;AVDARKLYADGKGEETEAPLNETVEIGLFSAEPGVGAFDRDDVIVVERRAIRSGTQTLRFITASKPAFAGVDPYNKWIDRNSNDNVRPVG
;
A
#
# COMPACT_ATOMS: atom_id res chain seq x y z
N ALA A 1 -1.93 10.06 -4.51
CA ALA A 1 -0.54 10.11 -4.00
C ALA A 1 -0.43 9.18 -2.81
N VAL A 2 0.77 8.71 -2.47
CA VAL A 2 1.02 7.88 -1.28
C VAL A 2 1.66 8.77 -0.23
N ASP A 3 1.17 8.74 1.01
CA ASP A 3 1.84 9.31 2.18
C ASP A 3 2.29 8.16 3.09
N ALA A 4 3.53 8.19 3.55
CA ALA A 4 4.13 7.09 4.30
C ALA A 4 5.06 7.58 5.41
N ARG A 5 4.99 6.92 6.56
CA ARG A 5 5.82 7.22 7.74
C ARG A 5 6.26 5.94 8.42
N LYS A 6 7.42 5.99 9.10
CA LYS A 6 7.93 4.91 9.93
C LYS A 6 8.05 5.42 11.35
N LEU A 7 7.53 4.66 12.30
CA LEU A 7 7.56 4.98 13.73
C LEU A 7 8.23 3.82 14.47
N TYR A 8 9.15 4.13 15.38
CA TYR A 8 9.60 3.19 16.40
C TYR A 8 8.84 3.45 17.68
N ALA A 9 8.18 2.43 18.21
CA ALA A 9 7.55 2.48 19.53
C ALA A 9 8.46 1.80 20.56
N ASP A 10 8.63 2.43 21.72
CA ASP A 10 9.32 1.81 22.85
C ASP A 10 8.39 0.88 23.66
N GLY A 11 8.90 0.28 24.74
CA GLY A 11 8.12 -0.61 25.61
C GLY A 11 6.97 0.06 26.37
N LYS A 12 6.87 1.40 26.33
CA LYS A 12 5.78 2.20 26.91
C LYS A 12 4.82 2.74 25.85
N GLY A 13 5.11 2.48 24.57
CA GLY A 13 4.32 2.95 23.44
C GLY A 13 4.66 4.37 22.98
N GLU A 14 5.75 4.98 23.49
CA GLU A 14 6.23 6.26 22.99
C GLU A 14 6.80 6.09 21.58
N GLU A 15 6.30 6.90 20.63
CA GLU A 15 6.67 6.81 19.22
C GLU A 15 7.69 7.87 18.82
N THR A 16 8.71 7.45 18.06
CA THR A 16 9.68 8.34 17.44
C THR A 16 9.67 8.14 15.92
N GLU A 17 9.56 9.25 15.17
CA GLU A 17 9.66 9.22 13.71
C GLU A 17 11.06 8.78 13.25
N ALA A 18 11.08 7.93 12.22
CA ALA A 18 12.29 7.47 11.57
C ALA A 18 12.20 7.59 10.05
N PRO A 19 13.34 7.71 9.34
CA PRO A 19 13.36 7.64 7.89
C PRO A 19 12.81 6.30 7.39
N LEU A 20 11.85 6.38 6.47
CA LEU A 20 11.37 5.24 5.69
C LEU A 20 12.11 5.24 4.35
N ASN A 21 12.68 4.10 3.99
CA ASN A 21 13.23 3.83 2.66
C ASN A 21 13.20 2.31 2.44
N GLU A 22 11.99 1.78 2.29
CA GLU A 22 11.74 0.35 2.25
C GLU A 22 11.13 -0.05 0.91
N THR A 23 11.32 -1.31 0.54
CA THR A 23 10.68 -1.87 -0.65
C THR A 23 9.36 -2.53 -0.26
N VAL A 24 8.24 -1.95 -0.70
CA VAL A 24 6.88 -2.39 -0.37
C VAL A 24 6.18 -2.87 -1.64
N GLU A 25 5.27 -3.82 -1.50
CA GLU A 25 4.43 -4.24 -2.63
C GLU A 25 3.36 -3.20 -2.93
N ILE A 26 3.23 -2.85 -4.19
CA ILE A 26 2.15 -2.01 -4.70
C ILE A 26 1.26 -2.88 -5.57
N GLY A 27 -0.04 -2.86 -5.25
CA GLY A 27 -1.07 -3.56 -5.99
C GLY A 27 -1.97 -2.62 -6.77
N LEU A 28 -2.36 -3.00 -7.97
CA LEU A 28 -3.43 -2.39 -8.75
C LEU A 28 -4.45 -3.47 -9.10
N PHE A 29 -5.73 -3.19 -8.89
CA PHE A 29 -6.79 -4.19 -8.93
C PHE A 29 -8.04 -3.68 -9.65
N SER A 30 -8.81 -4.59 -10.26
CA SER A 30 -10.15 -4.31 -10.81
C SER A 30 -11.26 -4.36 -9.77
N ALA A 31 -11.03 -5.07 -8.66
CA ALA A 31 -11.94 -5.14 -7.51
C ALA A 31 -11.15 -4.97 -6.20
N GLU A 32 -11.84 -4.76 -5.08
CA GLU A 32 -11.19 -4.54 -3.79
C GLU A 32 -10.65 -5.88 -3.22
N PRO A 33 -9.33 -6.00 -2.98
CA PRO A 33 -8.73 -7.20 -2.39
C PRO A 33 -9.27 -7.49 -1.00
N GLY A 34 -9.53 -8.76 -0.71
CA GLY A 34 -9.97 -9.22 0.61
C GLY A 34 -11.46 -8.99 0.92
N VAL A 35 -12.23 -8.46 -0.03
CA VAL A 35 -13.67 -8.21 0.13
C VAL A 35 -14.47 -9.02 -0.90
N GLY A 36 -15.57 -9.64 -0.46
CA GLY A 36 -16.55 -10.26 -1.35
C GLY A 36 -15.99 -11.38 -2.22
N ALA A 37 -16.21 -11.27 -3.53
CA ALA A 37 -15.84 -12.28 -4.53
C ALA A 37 -14.47 -12.05 -5.17
N PHE A 38 -13.61 -11.22 -4.56
CA PHE A 38 -12.27 -10.94 -5.08
C PHE A 38 -11.48 -12.21 -5.35
N ASP A 39 -10.89 -12.32 -6.53
CA ASP A 39 -10.05 -13.46 -6.90
C ASP A 39 -8.73 -13.04 -7.58
N ARG A 40 -8.02 -14.03 -8.13
CA ARG A 40 -6.70 -13.81 -8.75
C ARG A 40 -6.79 -13.01 -10.04
N ASP A 41 -7.89 -13.15 -10.79
CA ASP A 41 -8.08 -12.47 -12.07
C ASP A 41 -8.37 -10.97 -11.86
N ASP A 42 -8.73 -10.57 -10.64
CA ASP A 42 -8.86 -9.15 -10.26
C ASP A 42 -7.53 -8.41 -10.06
N VAL A 43 -6.40 -9.14 -10.10
CA VAL A 43 -5.07 -8.57 -9.91
C VAL A 43 -4.51 -8.09 -11.25
N ILE A 44 -4.37 -6.77 -11.39
CA ILE A 44 -3.80 -6.15 -12.61
C ILE A 44 -2.27 -6.04 -12.50
N VAL A 45 -1.77 -5.55 -11.36
CA VAL A 45 -0.33 -5.45 -11.07
C VAL A 45 -0.11 -5.77 -9.61
N VAL A 46 0.95 -6.53 -9.31
CA VAL A 46 1.60 -6.55 -8.00
C VAL A 46 3.10 -6.45 -8.25
N GLU A 47 3.72 -5.35 -7.84
CA GLU A 47 5.14 -5.14 -8.00
C GLU A 47 5.77 -4.45 -6.80
N ARG A 48 7.08 -4.61 -6.63
CA ARG A 48 7.82 -4.02 -5.53
C ARG A 48 8.32 -2.63 -5.89
N ARG A 49 8.04 -1.64 -5.04
CA ARG A 49 8.47 -0.24 -5.20
C ARG A 49 9.13 0.28 -3.94
N ALA A 50 10.12 1.14 -4.12
CA ALA A 50 10.71 1.90 -3.02
C ALA A 50 9.71 2.96 -2.53
N ILE A 51 9.44 2.96 -1.22
CA ILE A 51 8.62 3.95 -0.53
C ILE A 51 9.51 4.72 0.43
N ARG A 52 9.48 6.05 0.30
CA ARG A 52 10.20 6.97 1.18
C ARG A 52 9.25 7.71 2.10
N SER A 53 9.79 8.32 3.16
CA SER A 53 9.02 9.20 4.03
C SER A 53 8.32 10.33 3.26
N GLY A 54 7.11 10.65 3.69
CA GLY A 54 6.27 11.73 3.19
C GLY A 54 5.58 11.43 1.87
N THR A 55 4.98 12.46 1.28
CA THR A 55 4.19 12.32 0.07
C THR A 55 5.03 12.00 -1.17
N GLN A 56 4.58 11.01 -1.94
CA GLN A 56 5.16 10.63 -3.21
C GLN A 56 4.11 10.22 -4.26
N THR A 57 4.52 10.25 -5.52
CA THR A 57 3.70 9.79 -6.65
C THR A 57 4.39 8.61 -7.32
N LEU A 58 3.66 7.51 -7.44
CA LEU A 58 4.05 6.36 -8.24
C LEU A 58 3.26 6.40 -9.55
N ARG A 59 3.91 6.08 -10.67
CA ARG A 59 3.30 6.05 -12.00
C ARG A 59 3.40 4.66 -12.57
N PHE A 60 2.29 4.17 -13.10
CA PHE A 60 2.15 2.84 -13.67
C PHE A 60 1.57 2.94 -15.07
N ILE A 61 2.00 2.06 -15.96
CA ILE A 61 1.38 1.81 -17.25
C ILE A 61 0.75 0.42 -17.13
N THR A 62 -0.56 0.32 -17.30
CA THR A 62 -1.31 -0.93 -17.12
C THR A 62 -2.06 -1.29 -18.39
N ALA A 63 -2.29 -2.59 -18.58
CA ALA A 63 -3.06 -3.10 -19.72
C ALA A 63 -4.56 -2.80 -19.61
N SER A 64 -5.06 -2.61 -18.39
CA SER A 64 -6.45 -2.29 -18.08
C SER A 64 -6.53 -1.15 -17.05
N LYS A 65 -7.68 -0.48 -16.99
CA LYS A 65 -7.93 0.58 -16.00
C LYS A 65 -8.13 -0.05 -14.62
N PRO A 66 -7.32 0.28 -13.60
CA PRO A 66 -7.56 -0.17 -12.23
C PRO A 66 -8.73 0.59 -11.59
N ALA A 67 -9.48 -0.10 -10.74
CA ALA A 67 -10.49 0.49 -9.87
C ALA A 67 -9.96 0.72 -8.45
N PHE A 68 -8.96 -0.04 -8.02
CA PHE A 68 -8.31 0.07 -6.71
C PHE A 68 -6.80 0.06 -6.84
N ALA A 69 -6.14 0.75 -5.92
CA ALA A 69 -4.69 0.74 -5.76
C ALA A 69 -4.37 0.57 -4.27
N GLY A 70 -3.29 -0.16 -3.97
CA GLY A 70 -2.86 -0.31 -2.59
C GLY A 70 -1.36 -0.38 -2.40
N VAL A 71 -0.92 0.10 -1.25
CA VAL A 71 0.43 -0.03 -0.72
C VAL A 71 0.36 -1.11 0.36
N ASP A 72 1.16 -2.15 0.22
CA ASP A 72 1.06 -3.36 1.04
C ASP A 72 -0.36 -3.97 1.07
N PRO A 73 -0.96 -4.27 -0.09
CA PRO A 73 -2.38 -4.67 -0.19
C PRO A 73 -2.72 -6.01 0.48
N TYR A 74 -1.70 -6.78 0.88
CA TYR A 74 -1.85 -8.06 1.58
C TYR A 74 -1.30 -8.01 3.02
N ASN A 75 -1.08 -6.82 3.57
CA ASN A 75 -0.71 -6.57 4.96
C ASN A 75 0.55 -7.35 5.42
N LYS A 76 1.61 -7.31 4.61
CA LYS A 76 2.90 -7.93 4.95
C LYS A 76 3.72 -7.09 5.93
N TRP A 77 3.42 -5.79 6.04
CA TRP A 77 4.06 -4.85 6.95
C TRP A 77 3.19 -4.64 8.19
N ILE A 78 3.85 -4.41 9.33
CA ILE A 78 3.16 -4.02 10.56
C ILE A 78 2.66 -2.59 10.38
N ASP A 79 1.35 -2.44 10.40
CA ASP A 79 0.66 -1.17 10.32
C ASP A 79 -0.50 -1.14 11.33
N ARG A 80 -0.74 0.05 11.90
CA ARG A 80 -1.79 0.26 12.89
C ARG A 80 -3.18 0.40 12.26
N ASN A 81 -3.26 0.77 10.98
CA ASN A 81 -4.53 0.96 10.29
C ASN A 81 -4.56 0.37 8.86
N SER A 82 -4.48 -0.96 8.77
CA SER A 82 -4.38 -1.63 7.46
C SER A 82 -5.60 -1.44 6.54
N ASN A 83 -6.71 -0.86 7.03
CA ASN A 83 -7.88 -0.52 6.22
C ASN A 83 -7.63 0.65 5.25
N ASP A 84 -6.52 1.38 5.38
CA ASP A 84 -6.16 2.46 4.46
C ASP A 84 -5.10 2.08 3.41
N ASN A 85 -4.56 0.86 3.51
CA ASN A 85 -3.59 0.31 2.56
C ASN A 85 -4.14 0.24 1.14
N VAL A 86 -5.47 0.09 0.96
CA VAL A 86 -6.13 0.01 -0.34
C VAL A 86 -7.19 1.09 -0.48
N ARG A 87 -7.20 1.78 -1.62
CA ARG A 87 -8.15 2.87 -1.91
C ARG A 87 -8.69 2.78 -3.35
N PRO A 88 -9.94 3.23 -3.59
CA PRO A 88 -10.47 3.41 -4.94
C PRO A 88 -9.64 4.41 -5.76
N VAL A 89 -9.52 4.15 -7.06
CA VAL A 89 -8.88 5.02 -8.05
C VAL A 89 -9.96 5.75 -8.84
N GLY A 90 -9.92 7.09 -8.83
CA GLY A 90 -10.79 7.98 -9.61
C GLY A 90 -10.21 8.36 -10.95
#